data_AF-A0A0Q5LW10-F1
#
_entry.id   AF-A0A0Q5LW10-F1
#
_cell.length_a   1.000
_cell.length_b   1.000
_cell.length_c   1.000
_cell.angle_alpha   90.00
_cell.angle_beta   90.00
_cell.angle_gamma   90.00
#
_symmetry.space_group_name_H-M   'P 1'
#
loop_
_entity.id
_entity.type
_entity.pdbx_description
1 polymer ?
#
loop_
_entity_poly.entity_id
_entity_poly.type
_entity_poly.pdbx_seq_one_letter_code
_entity_poly.pdbx_strand_id
1 'polypeptide(L)'
;MNSSPAVPVGSVVVDPPHDLGALLDLARFLEHHDAPAVLLGPDGEQIALPLEAYEVLRQVVSAMQNGESVSVEPIDRQLTTQQAASLLGISRSTLVRLLDENELPFDRLGDSRHRRLRLHDVLAYRERKRLDRRARLDELTRQADEDGLYDADGDAYRAALSEARKS
;
A
#
# COMPACT_ATOMS: atom_id res chain seq x y z
N MET A 1 37.75 13.20 -9.68
CA MET A 1 36.49 13.16 -10.45
C MET A 1 35.69 11.99 -9.94
N ASN A 2 34.99 12.16 -8.81
CA ASN A 2 34.13 11.10 -8.27
C ASN A 2 32.79 11.19 -8.97
N SER A 3 32.46 10.16 -9.74
CA SER A 3 31.10 9.92 -10.20
C SER A 3 30.18 9.80 -8.99
N SER A 4 29.26 10.75 -8.82
CA SER A 4 28.08 10.53 -7.98
C SER A 4 27.42 9.23 -8.44
N PRO A 5 27.12 8.27 -7.54
CA PRO A 5 26.29 7.15 -7.92
C PRO A 5 24.94 7.73 -8.34
N ALA A 6 24.57 7.52 -9.61
CA ALA A 6 23.26 7.88 -10.09
C ALA A 6 22.22 7.19 -9.19
N VAL A 7 21.31 7.96 -8.60
CA VAL A 7 20.15 7.37 -7.92
C VAL A 7 19.46 6.46 -8.93
N PRO A 8 19.34 5.15 -8.67
CA PRO A 8 18.77 4.23 -9.64
C PRO A 8 17.35 4.67 -9.97
N VAL A 9 17.11 4.98 -11.24
CA VAL A 9 15.77 5.27 -11.76
C VAL A 9 15.03 3.94 -11.89
N GLY A 10 14.47 3.45 -10.78
CA GLY A 10 13.81 2.14 -10.68
C GLY A 10 13.17 1.94 -9.30
N SER A 11 12.34 0.89 -9.18
CA SER A 11 11.82 0.47 -7.87
C SER A 11 12.98 -0.01 -7.01
N VAL A 12 13.17 0.64 -5.88
CA VAL A 12 14.15 0.22 -4.87
C VAL A 12 13.37 -0.29 -3.67
N VAL A 13 13.51 -1.59 -3.40
CA VAL A 13 13.08 -2.19 -2.14
C VAL A 13 14.29 -2.21 -1.23
N VAL A 14 14.15 -1.62 -0.05
CA VAL A 14 15.21 -1.57 0.96
C VAL A 14 14.69 -2.27 2.22
N ASP A 15 15.42 -3.30 2.65
CA ASP A 15 15.19 -3.96 3.92
C ASP A 15 15.73 -3.10 5.07
N PRO A 16 15.08 -3.15 6.25
CA PRO A 16 15.58 -2.44 7.41
C PRO A 16 17.01 -2.90 7.78
N PRO A 17 17.86 -2.00 8.28
CA PRO A 17 19.23 -2.35 8.67
C PRO A 17 19.23 -3.40 9.78
N HIS A 18 20.24 -4.29 9.78
CA HIS A 18 20.41 -5.30 10.83
C HIS A 18 20.64 -4.69 12.21
N ASP A 19 21.26 -3.51 12.26
CA ASP A 19 21.39 -2.70 13.47
C ASP A 19 20.36 -1.56 13.45
N LEU A 20 19.34 -1.69 14.28
CA LEU A 20 18.27 -0.72 14.42
C LEU A 20 18.65 0.48 15.30
N GLY A 21 19.78 0.46 16.01
CA GLY A 21 20.15 1.52 16.95
C GLY A 21 20.19 2.90 16.31
N ALA A 22 20.96 3.04 15.23
CA ALA A 22 21.05 4.28 14.47
C ALA A 22 19.70 4.71 13.85
N LEU A 23 18.87 3.74 13.45
CA LEU A 23 17.56 4.01 12.89
C LEU A 23 16.59 4.54 13.95
N LEU A 24 16.63 3.99 15.17
CA LEU A 24 15.83 4.46 16.30
C LEU A 24 16.26 5.85 16.77
N ASP A 25 17.57 6.16 16.72
CA ASP A 25 18.07 7.52 16.98
C ASP A 25 17.52 8.51 15.94
N LEU A 26 17.55 8.13 14.66
CA LEU A 26 16.99 8.94 13.57
C LEU A 26 15.46 9.09 13.71
N ALA A 27 14.74 8.02 14.04
CA ALA A 27 13.30 8.07 14.25
C ALA A 27 12.93 9.05 15.37
N ARG A 28 13.60 8.93 16.54
CA ARG A 28 13.42 9.86 17.66
C ARG A 28 13.73 11.30 17.26
N PHE A 29 14.80 11.52 16.50
CA PHE A 29 15.14 12.85 15.99
C PHE A 29 14.01 13.43 15.13
N LEU A 30 13.54 12.66 14.15
CA LEU A 30 12.47 13.05 13.23
C LEU A 30 11.11 13.23 13.93
N GLU A 31 10.83 12.52 15.02
CA GLU A 31 9.61 12.68 15.81
C GLU A 31 9.56 14.01 16.56
N HIS A 32 10.71 14.48 17.08
CA HIS A 32 10.80 15.65 17.95
C HIS A 32 11.15 16.94 17.23
N HIS A 33 11.50 16.86 15.94
CA HIS A 33 11.90 18.00 15.13
C HIS A 33 11.04 18.09 13.87
N ASP A 34 10.55 19.30 13.60
CA ASP A 34 9.89 19.62 12.34
C ASP A 34 10.90 20.25 11.36
N ALA A 35 10.46 20.48 10.12
CA ALA A 35 11.26 21.21 9.13
C ALA A 35 11.62 22.63 9.64
N PRO A 36 12.77 23.21 9.24
CA PRO A 36 13.65 22.79 8.13
C PRO A 36 14.75 21.80 8.53
N ALA A 37 15.04 20.86 7.62
CA ALA A 37 16.17 19.94 7.72
C ALA A 37 17.18 20.18 6.58
N VAL A 38 18.44 19.81 6.80
CA VAL A 38 19.49 19.84 5.78
C VAL A 38 20.05 18.45 5.55
N LEU A 39 20.36 18.12 4.30
CA LEU A 39 21.14 16.96 3.93
C LEU A 39 22.61 17.37 3.85
N LEU A 40 23.46 16.67 4.60
CA LEU A 40 24.91 16.84 4.58
C LEU A 40 25.53 15.82 3.61
N GLY A 41 26.18 16.32 2.57
CA GLY A 41 26.94 15.53 1.61
C GLY A 41 28.24 14.98 2.20
N PRO A 42 28.82 13.92 1.61
CA PRO A 42 30.09 13.33 2.06
C PRO A 42 31.29 14.29 2.00
N ASP A 43 31.19 15.33 1.18
CA ASP A 43 32.16 16.40 0.99
C ASP A 43 31.91 17.62 1.90
N GLY A 44 30.88 17.57 2.74
CA GLY A 44 30.47 18.66 3.62
C GLY A 44 29.54 19.67 2.97
N GLU A 45 29.13 19.48 1.71
CA GLU A 45 28.09 20.30 1.08
C GLU A 45 26.76 20.14 1.84
N GLN A 46 26.04 21.24 2.03
CA GLN A 46 24.72 21.22 2.68
C GLN A 46 23.67 21.69 1.70
N ILE A 47 22.60 20.90 1.59
CA ILE A 47 21.41 21.27 0.82
C ILE A 47 20.18 21.22 1.72
N ALA A 48 19.33 22.24 1.63
CA ALA A 48 18.05 22.24 2.32
C ALA A 48 17.19 21.09 1.79
N LEU A 49 16.64 20.28 2.68
CA LEU A 49 15.74 19.20 2.31
C LEU A 49 14.34 19.78 2.07
N PRO A 50 13.75 19.63 0.87
CA PRO A 50 12.36 20.01 0.63
C PRO A 50 11.41 19.30 1.58
N LEU A 51 10.29 19.95 1.91
CA LEU A 51 9.31 19.41 2.86
C LEU A 51 8.80 18.04 2.40
N GLU A 52 8.54 17.86 1.11
CA GLU A 52 8.02 16.63 0.54
C GLU A 52 9.00 15.47 0.73
N ALA A 53 10.30 15.72 0.57
CA ALA A 53 11.35 14.71 0.80
C ALA A 53 11.51 14.39 2.30
N TYR A 54 11.36 15.41 3.17
CA TYR A 54 11.37 15.23 4.62
C TYR A 54 10.21 14.34 5.10
N GLU A 55 9.00 14.58 4.59
CA GLU A 55 7.82 13.78 4.93
C GLU A 55 7.94 12.33 4.47
N VAL A 56 8.47 12.09 3.26
CA VAL A 56 8.76 10.74 2.78
C VAL A 56 9.77 10.05 3.69
N LEU A 57 10.84 10.75 4.07
CA LEU A 57 11.85 10.19 4.99
C LEU A 57 11.24 9.77 6.33
N ARG A 58 10.34 10.58 6.91
CA ARG A 58 9.63 10.23 8.15
C ARG A 58 8.84 8.93 8.01
N GLN A 59 8.13 8.76 6.89
CA GLN A 59 7.37 7.53 6.62
C GLN A 59 8.29 6.31 6.47
N VAL A 60 9.39 6.46 5.72
CA VAL A 60 10.37 5.39 5.52
C VAL A 60 10.99 4.94 6.84
N VAL A 61 11.48 5.89 7.65
CA VAL A 61 12.09 5.59 8.95
C VAL A 61 11.09 4.96 9.89
N SER A 62 9.84 5.44 9.91
CA SER A 62 8.77 4.87 10.73
C SER A 62 8.43 3.42 10.35
N ALA A 63 8.44 3.07 9.06
CA ALA A 63 8.20 1.69 8.63
C ALA A 63 9.40 0.79 8.97
N MET A 64 10.62 1.25 8.69
CA MET A 64 11.83 0.47 8.96
C MET A 64 12.06 0.20 10.45
N GLN A 65 11.73 1.12 11.36
CA GLN A 65 11.85 0.88 12.80
C GLN A 65 10.90 -0.22 13.29
N ASN A 66 9.81 -0.46 12.57
CA ASN A 66 8.87 -1.55 12.83
C ASN A 66 9.32 -2.88 12.18
N GLY A 67 10.49 -2.91 11.53
CA GLY A 67 10.99 -4.07 10.81
C GLY A 67 10.33 -4.28 9.44
N GLU A 68 9.65 -3.27 8.91
CA GLU A 68 8.98 -3.34 7.60
C GLU A 68 9.95 -2.93 6.49
N SER A 69 10.02 -3.72 5.41
CA SER A 69 10.72 -3.32 4.19
C SER A 69 9.96 -2.20 3.48
N VAL A 70 10.69 -1.22 2.95
CA VAL A 70 10.11 -0.06 2.26
C VAL A 70 10.39 -0.13 0.76
N SER A 71 9.40 0.22 -0.05
CA SER A 71 9.55 0.37 -1.50
C SER A 71 9.28 1.82 -1.90
N VAL A 72 10.21 2.43 -2.63
CA VAL A 72 10.03 3.75 -3.26
C VAL A 72 9.88 3.55 -4.77
N GLU A 73 8.72 3.90 -5.31
CA GLU A 73 8.42 3.77 -6.73
C GLU A 73 7.91 5.08 -7.34
N PRO A 74 8.44 5.50 -8.51
CA PRO A 74 7.84 6.60 -9.27
C PRO A 74 6.39 6.28 -9.64
N ILE A 75 5.47 7.19 -9.30
CA ILE A 75 4.04 6.93 -9.47
C ILE A 75 3.57 6.97 -10.93
N ASP A 76 4.29 7.71 -11.78
CA ASP A 76 4.07 7.77 -13.23
C ASP A 76 4.65 6.56 -13.98
N ARG A 77 5.21 5.59 -13.25
CA ARG A 77 5.68 4.34 -13.84
C ARG A 77 4.52 3.62 -14.53
N GLN A 78 4.75 3.28 -15.80
CA GLN A 78 3.86 2.41 -16.56
C GLN A 78 4.09 0.95 -16.22
N LEU A 79 3.01 0.25 -15.90
CA LEU A 79 2.93 -1.16 -15.59
C LEU A 79 2.42 -1.95 -16.79
N THR A 80 2.94 -3.17 -16.96
CA THR A 80 2.31 -4.14 -17.84
C THR A 80 1.00 -4.65 -17.22
N THR A 81 0.10 -5.17 -18.06
CA THR A 81 -1.11 -5.88 -17.58
C THR A 81 -0.81 -6.99 -16.57
N GLN A 82 0.34 -7.68 -16.67
CA GLN A 82 0.71 -8.71 -15.69
C GLN A 82 1.09 -8.08 -14.35
N GLN A 83 1.91 -7.02 -14.35
CA GLN A 83 2.32 -6.32 -13.14
C GLN A 83 1.12 -5.71 -12.41
N ALA A 84 0.22 -5.04 -13.15
CA ALA A 84 -1.00 -4.47 -12.58
C ALA A 84 -1.93 -5.56 -12.00
N ALA A 85 -2.09 -6.69 -12.70
CA ALA A 85 -2.92 -7.79 -12.21
C ALA A 85 -2.35 -8.39 -10.92
N SER A 86 -1.03 -8.58 -10.86
CA SER A 86 -0.33 -9.02 -9.64
C SER A 86 -0.55 -8.04 -8.49
N LEU A 87 -0.42 -6.74 -8.73
CA LEU A 87 -0.60 -5.70 -7.72
C LEU A 87 -2.03 -5.63 -7.16
N LEU A 88 -3.01 -5.91 -8.02
CA LEU A 88 -4.43 -5.97 -7.65
C LEU A 88 -4.85 -7.30 -7.04
N GLY A 89 -3.98 -8.32 -7.04
CA GLY A 89 -4.32 -9.66 -6.57
C GLY A 89 -5.38 -10.37 -7.41
N ILE A 90 -5.45 -10.08 -8.72
CA ILE A 90 -6.43 -10.66 -9.66
C ILE A 90 -5.73 -11.37 -10.83
N SER A 91 -6.49 -12.19 -11.55
CA SER A 91 -5.97 -12.79 -12.79
C SER A 91 -5.80 -11.73 -13.89
N ARG A 92 -4.86 -11.98 -14.81
CA ARG A 92 -4.64 -11.11 -15.97
C ARG A 92 -5.89 -11.01 -16.86
N SER A 93 -6.64 -12.10 -17.04
CA SER A 93 -7.87 -12.08 -17.85
C SER A 93 -8.95 -11.24 -17.19
N THR A 94 -9.08 -11.28 -15.86
CA THR A 94 -9.95 -10.39 -15.10
C THR A 94 -9.55 -8.92 -15.31
N LEU A 95 -8.26 -8.60 -15.23
CA LEU A 95 -7.80 -7.24 -15.49
C LEU A 95 -8.13 -6.80 -16.93
N VAL A 96 -7.85 -7.64 -17.93
CA VAL A 96 -8.15 -7.32 -19.33
C VAL A 96 -9.62 -6.99 -19.52
N ARG A 97 -10.53 -7.76 -18.90
CA ARG A 97 -11.97 -7.47 -18.91
C ARG A 97 -12.29 -6.11 -18.30
N LEU A 98 -11.71 -5.76 -17.15
CA LEU A 98 -11.89 -4.43 -16.53
C LEU A 98 -11.45 -3.30 -17.46
N LEU A 99 -10.35 -3.49 -18.18
CA LEU A 99 -9.87 -2.49 -19.16
C LEU A 99 -10.80 -2.38 -20.36
N ASP A 100 -11.37 -3.50 -20.83
CA ASP A 100 -12.36 -3.49 -21.92
C ASP A 100 -13.68 -2.83 -21.50
N GLU A 101 -14.03 -2.95 -20.22
CA GLU A 101 -15.17 -2.27 -19.58
C GLU A 101 -14.90 -0.80 -19.21
N ASN A 102 -13.69 -0.29 -19.46
CA ASN A 102 -13.22 1.06 -19.10
C ASN A 102 -13.27 1.37 -17.58
N GLU A 103 -13.23 0.34 -16.72
CA GLU A 103 -13.18 0.49 -15.26
C GLU A 103 -11.82 1.03 -14.75
N LEU A 104 -10.79 0.91 -15.59
CA LEU A 104 -9.41 1.31 -15.34
C LEU A 104 -8.84 1.98 -16.61
N PRO A 105 -8.20 3.16 -16.49
CA PRO A 105 -7.52 3.79 -17.61
C PRO A 105 -6.28 2.98 -18.02
N PHE A 106 -5.97 3.01 -19.32
CA PHE A 106 -4.75 2.43 -19.87
C PHE A 106 -4.32 3.18 -21.11
N ASP A 107 -3.01 3.17 -21.34
CA ASP A 107 -2.38 3.68 -22.56
C ASP A 107 -1.95 2.52 -23.47
N ARG A 108 -1.74 2.83 -24.75
CA ARG A 108 -1.02 1.97 -25.69
C ARG A 108 0.31 2.65 -26.04
N LEU A 109 1.39 1.87 -26.08
CA LEU A 109 2.71 2.40 -26.41
C LEU A 109 2.82 2.58 -27.94
N GLY A 110 2.55 3.78 -28.44
CA GLY A 110 2.51 4.05 -29.89
C GLY A 110 1.52 3.12 -30.61
N ASP A 111 1.97 2.50 -31.70
CA ASP A 111 1.18 1.51 -32.48
C ASP A 111 1.11 0.11 -31.85
N SER A 112 1.63 -0.08 -30.63
CA SER A 112 1.60 -1.37 -29.95
C SER A 112 0.19 -1.77 -29.52
N ARG A 113 -0.16 -3.04 -29.72
CA ARG A 113 -1.38 -3.66 -29.16
C ARG A 113 -1.31 -3.85 -27.64
N HIS A 114 -0.12 -3.72 -27.03
CA HIS A 114 0.07 -3.97 -25.61
C HIS A 114 -0.37 -2.77 -24.77
N ARG A 115 -1.26 -3.03 -23.81
CA ARG A 115 -1.75 -2.04 -22.85
C ARG A 115 -0.72 -1.78 -21.74
N ARG A 116 -0.65 -0.53 -21.29
CA ARG A 116 0.14 -0.04 -20.15
C ARG A 116 -0.77 0.71 -19.19
N LEU A 117 -0.60 0.50 -17.90
CA LEU A 117 -1.39 1.16 -16.87
C LEU A 117 -0.46 2.01 -16.00
N ARG A 118 -0.85 3.21 -15.61
CA ARG A 118 -0.06 3.99 -14.65
C ARG A 118 -0.22 3.39 -13.25
N LEU A 119 0.88 3.31 -12.48
CA LEU A 119 0.83 2.80 -11.12
C LEU A 119 -0.18 3.56 -10.26
N HIS A 120 -0.22 4.90 -10.37
CA HIS A 120 -1.21 5.76 -9.72
C HIS A 120 -2.64 5.23 -9.89
N ASP A 121 -3.06 4.97 -11.13
CA ASP A 121 -4.44 4.60 -11.44
C ASP A 121 -4.79 3.19 -10.93
N VAL A 122 -3.82 2.28 -10.97
CA VAL A 122 -3.97 0.93 -10.42
C VAL A 122 -4.15 0.98 -8.90
N LEU A 123 -3.35 1.81 -8.20
CA LEU A 123 -3.47 1.99 -6.75
C LEU A 123 -4.79 2.67 -6.36
N ALA A 124 -5.20 3.71 -7.09
CA ALA A 124 -6.47 4.39 -6.87
C ALA A 124 -7.68 3.44 -7.06
N TYR A 125 -7.64 2.59 -8.09
CA TYR A 125 -8.66 1.56 -8.30
C TYR A 125 -8.71 0.55 -7.15
N ARG A 126 -7.54 0.11 -6.67
CA ARG A 126 -7.44 -0.83 -5.54
C ARG A 126 -8.12 -0.26 -4.30
N GLU A 127 -7.85 1.00 -4.01
CA GLU A 127 -8.43 1.68 -2.85
C GLU A 127 -9.94 1.86 -2.99
N ARG A 128 -10.43 2.31 -4.15
CA ARG A 128 -11.87 2.38 -4.44
C ARG A 128 -12.57 1.04 -4.20
N LYS A 129 -12.03 -0.07 -4.73
CA LYS A 129 -12.62 -1.40 -4.53
C LYS A 129 -12.53 -1.90 -3.09
N ARG A 130 -11.52 -1.47 -2.31
CA ARG A 130 -11.42 -1.79 -0.89
C ARG A 130 -12.55 -1.10 -0.11
N LEU A 131 -12.80 0.18 -0.39
CA LEU A 131 -13.87 0.95 0.22
C LEU A 131 -15.26 0.40 -0.17
N ASP A 132 -15.49 0.12 -1.46
CA ASP A 132 -16.75 -0.48 -1.94
C ASP A 132 -17.06 -1.81 -1.24
N ARG A 133 -16.04 -2.66 -1.09
CA ARG A 133 -16.18 -3.97 -0.43
C ARG A 133 -16.56 -3.81 1.04
N ARG A 134 -15.91 -2.87 1.74
CA ARG A 134 -16.21 -2.59 3.15
C ARG A 134 -17.65 -2.08 3.30
N ALA A 135 -18.05 -1.11 2.48
CA ALA A 135 -19.42 -0.57 2.51
C ALA A 135 -20.49 -1.65 2.26
N ARG A 136 -20.23 -2.60 1.35
CA ARG A 136 -21.15 -3.73 1.11
C ARG A 136 -21.21 -4.71 2.27
N LEU A 137 -20.09 -4.98 2.94
CA LEU A 137 -20.10 -5.83 4.13
C LEU A 137 -20.86 -5.16 5.27
N ASP A 138 -20.64 -3.85 5.48
CA ASP A 138 -21.37 -3.07 6.48
C ASP A 138 -22.88 -3.03 6.19
N GLU A 139 -23.28 -2.97 4.91
CA GLU A 139 -24.67 -3.10 4.47
C GLU A 139 -25.26 -4.47 4.83
N LEU A 140 -24.56 -5.57 4.51
CA LEU A 140 -25.03 -6.92 4.81
C LEU A 140 -25.15 -7.17 6.32
N THR A 141 -24.21 -6.64 7.13
CA THR A 141 -24.30 -6.73 8.59
C THR A 141 -25.52 -5.99 9.11
N ARG A 142 -25.77 -4.77 8.65
CA ARG A 142 -26.94 -4.00 9.08
C ARG A 142 -28.25 -4.69 8.68
N GLN A 143 -28.33 -5.23 7.46
CA GLN A 143 -29.50 -5.99 7.03
C GLN A 143 -29.72 -7.23 7.90
N ALA A 144 -28.66 -7.94 8.28
CA ALA A 144 -28.76 -9.09 9.18
C ALA A 144 -29.18 -8.70 10.62
N ASP A 145 -28.76 -7.53 11.11
CA ASP A 145 -29.23 -6.96 12.39
C ASP A 145 -30.73 -6.62 12.30
N GLU A 146 -31.15 -5.92 11.24
CA GLU A 146 -32.55 -5.55 10.99
C GLU A 146 -33.48 -6.76 10.83
N ASP A 147 -32.99 -7.84 10.21
CA ASP A 147 -33.69 -9.10 10.05
C ASP A 147 -33.69 -9.97 11.34
N GLY A 148 -33.13 -9.46 12.44
CA GLY A 148 -33.11 -10.14 13.75
C GLY A 148 -32.24 -11.38 13.79
N LEU A 149 -31.32 -11.56 12.84
CA LEU A 149 -30.48 -12.76 12.75
C LEU A 149 -29.40 -12.80 13.85
N TYR A 150 -29.12 -11.67 14.49
CA TYR A 150 -28.27 -11.57 15.68
C TYR A 150 -29.04 -11.64 17.02
N ASP A 151 -30.37 -11.59 16.99
CA ASP A 151 -31.24 -11.84 18.16
C ASP A 151 -31.55 -13.34 18.34
N ALA A 152 -31.00 -14.21 17.50
CA ALA A 152 -31.03 -15.65 17.73
C ALA A 152 -30.11 -15.99 18.91
N ASP A 153 -30.67 -15.93 20.11
CA ASP A 153 -30.08 -16.26 21.41
C ASP A 153 -28.96 -17.32 21.32
N GLY A 154 -27.71 -16.85 21.40
CA GLY A 154 -26.55 -17.74 21.56
C GLY A 154 -26.65 -18.62 22.82
N ASP A 155 -27.56 -18.28 23.74
CA ASP A 155 -27.93 -19.08 24.90
C ASP A 155 -28.87 -20.24 24.54
N ALA A 156 -29.82 -20.05 23.62
CA ALA A 156 -30.70 -21.11 23.13
C ALA A 156 -29.92 -22.18 22.35
N TYR A 157 -28.94 -21.76 21.54
CA TYR A 157 -28.07 -22.69 20.80
C TYR A 157 -27.16 -23.51 21.75
N ARG A 158 -26.61 -22.88 22.79
CA ARG A 158 -25.79 -23.56 23.81
C ARG A 158 -26.61 -24.53 24.67
N ALA A 159 -27.84 -24.18 25.01
CA ALA A 159 -28.76 -25.04 25.74
C ALA A 159 -29.10 -26.31 24.93
N ALA A 160 -29.47 -26.14 23.65
CA ALA A 160 -29.78 -27.24 22.74
C ALA A 160 -28.58 -28.21 22.55
N LEU A 161 -27.36 -27.67 22.46
CA LEU A 161 -26.15 -28.50 22.32
C LEU A 161 -25.83 -29.32 23.59
N SER A 162 -26.20 -28.81 24.77
CA SER A 162 -26.00 -29.50 26.05
C SER A 162 -26.97 -30.67 26.25
N GLU A 163 -28.18 -30.55 25.68
CA GLU A 163 -29.24 -31.54 25.77
C GLU A 163 -28.94 -32.74 24.86
N ALA A 164 -28.47 -32.48 23.64
CA ALA A 164 -28.04 -33.51 22.70
C ALA A 164 -26.80 -34.32 23.16
N ARG A 165 -26.00 -33.78 24.09
CA ARG A 165 -24.82 -34.46 24.66
C ARG A 165 -25.14 -35.36 25.86
N LYS A 166 -26.37 -35.30 26.38
CA LYS A 166 -26.82 -36.11 27.52
C LYS A 166 -27.71 -37.30 27.13
N SER A 167 -28.01 -37.45 25.83
CA SER A 167 -28.60 -38.66 25.24
C SER A 167 -27.52 -39.53 24.61
#